data_AF-Q7RP78-F1
#
_entry.id   AF-Q7RP78-F1
#
_cell.length_a   1.000
_cell.length_b   1.000
_cell.length_c   1.000
_cell.angle_alpha   90.00
_cell.angle_beta   90.00
_cell.angle_gamma   90.00
#
_symmetry.space_group_name_H-M   'P 1'
#
loop_
_entity.id
_entity.type
_entity.pdbx_description
1 polymer ?
#
loop_
_entity_poly.entity_id
_entity_poly.type
_entity_poly.pdbx_seq_one_letter_code
_entity_poly.pdbx_strand_id
1 'polypeptide(L)'
;MKEIYYIFILCSIYLINLSYCSEGPNQVISEDGNINYESIPKENTERSIKLINPWDKYMEKYDIEKVHGSGIRVDLGEDARVENRDYRIPSGKCPVIGKGITIQNSEVSFLKPVATGDKPVRSGGLAFPETDVHISPITITNLKTMYKDHQDIVNLNDMSLCAKHTSLYVPGKDATSAYRHPVVYDKSNSTCYMLYVAAQENMGPRYCSNDANNENQPFCFTPEKIENYKDLSYLTKNLRDDWETSCPNKSIKNAKFGIWVDGYCTDYQKHVVHDSDSLLKCNQIIFNESASDQPKQYERHLEDATKIRQGIVERNGKLIGEALLPIGSYKSGQIKSHGKGYNWGNYDSKNNKCYIFETKPTCLINDKNFIATTALSSTEEFEENFPCEIYKNKIAEEIKVLNLNQNTSNGNNSIKFPRIFISTDKNSLNCPCDPTKLTESTCEFYVCSCVEQRQYIAENNDVIIKEEFIGDYENPKQKLLIIIVLIGVGIIIVILLVAYYFKSGKKGENYDRMGQADDYGKSKSRKDEMLDPEVSFWGEDKRASHTTPVLMEKPYY
;
A
#
# COMPACT_ATOMS: atom_id res chain seq x y z
N MET A 1 -63.26 -55.10 -1.12
CA MET A 1 -61.94 -55.52 -0.56
C MET A 1 -60.76 -54.66 -1.02
N LYS A 2 -60.70 -54.13 -2.25
CA LYS A 2 -59.60 -53.24 -2.70
C LYS A 2 -59.58 -51.85 -2.03
N GLU A 3 -60.72 -51.31 -1.63
CA GLU A 3 -60.81 -49.99 -0.99
C GLU A 3 -60.34 -49.99 0.47
N ILE A 4 -60.52 -51.09 1.20
CA ILE A 4 -60.05 -51.24 2.60
C ILE A 4 -58.51 -51.32 2.65
N TYR A 5 -57.89 -51.93 1.64
CA TYR A 5 -56.43 -51.99 1.54
C TYR A 5 -55.79 -50.61 1.29
N TYR A 6 -56.45 -49.75 0.53
CA TYR A 6 -55.96 -48.38 0.29
C TYR A 6 -56.02 -47.53 1.55
N ILE A 7 -57.08 -47.66 2.35
CA ILE A 7 -57.20 -46.96 3.64
C ILE A 7 -56.15 -47.45 4.62
N PHE A 8 -55.88 -48.76 4.68
CA PHE A 8 -54.81 -49.28 5.55
C PHE A 8 -53.42 -48.79 5.12
N ILE A 9 -53.12 -48.77 3.81
CA ILE A 9 -51.84 -48.26 3.29
C ILE A 9 -51.69 -46.75 3.53
N LEU A 10 -52.74 -45.96 3.32
CA LEU A 10 -52.75 -44.52 3.64
C LEU A 10 -52.60 -44.25 5.14
N CYS A 11 -53.27 -45.00 6.01
CA CYS A 11 -53.08 -44.90 7.46
C CYS A 11 -51.68 -45.34 7.90
N SER A 12 -51.07 -46.31 7.21
CA SER A 12 -49.71 -46.78 7.50
C SER A 12 -48.69 -45.70 7.11
N ILE A 13 -48.87 -45.06 5.95
CA ILE A 13 -48.02 -43.94 5.50
C ILE A 13 -48.23 -42.70 6.37
N TYR A 14 -49.45 -42.45 6.86
CA TYR A 14 -49.74 -41.34 7.78
C TYR A 14 -49.15 -41.57 9.18
N LEU A 15 -49.17 -42.82 9.67
CA LEU A 15 -48.53 -43.21 10.94
C LEU A 15 -47.00 -43.21 10.85
N ILE A 16 -46.41 -43.56 9.70
CA ILE A 16 -44.97 -43.42 9.45
C ILE A 16 -44.58 -41.94 9.39
N ASN A 17 -45.41 -41.07 8.80
CA ASN A 17 -45.14 -39.62 8.81
C ASN A 17 -45.36 -38.97 10.19
N LEU A 18 -46.28 -39.48 11.01
CA LEU A 18 -46.44 -39.05 12.41
C LEU A 18 -45.31 -39.54 13.32
N SER A 19 -44.67 -40.69 13.04
CA SER A 19 -43.48 -41.13 13.79
C SER A 19 -42.20 -40.37 13.39
N TYR A 20 -42.23 -39.60 12.30
CA TYR A 20 -41.19 -38.62 11.96
C TYR A 20 -41.42 -37.23 12.56
N CYS A 21 -42.58 -36.98 13.17
CA CYS A 21 -42.83 -35.83 14.05
C CYS A 21 -42.56 -36.20 15.51
N SER A 22 -41.39 -36.78 15.76
CA SER A 22 -40.76 -36.65 17.08
C SER A 22 -40.19 -35.24 17.14
N GLU A 23 -40.74 -34.38 18.00
CA GLU A 23 -40.03 -33.17 18.44
C GLU A 23 -38.64 -33.59 18.91
N GLY A 24 -37.65 -33.40 18.05
CA GLY A 24 -36.25 -33.67 18.37
C GLY A 24 -35.80 -32.68 19.44
N PRO A 25 -35.01 -33.10 20.43
CA PRO A 25 -34.54 -32.21 21.47
C PRO A 25 -33.59 -31.17 20.85
N ASN A 26 -33.88 -29.89 21.09
CA ASN A 26 -33.00 -28.73 20.86
C ASN A 26 -32.44 -28.58 19.44
N GLN A 27 -33.20 -27.95 18.54
CA GLN A 27 -32.60 -27.29 17.38
C GLN A 27 -31.66 -26.17 17.87
N VAL A 28 -30.35 -26.45 17.90
CA VAL A 28 -29.28 -25.49 18.22
C VAL A 28 -29.28 -24.30 17.25
N ILE A 29 -29.78 -24.52 16.04
CA ILE A 29 -29.98 -23.52 15.00
C ILE A 29 -31.49 -23.48 14.75
N SER A 30 -32.15 -22.35 15.05
CA SER A 30 -33.58 -22.17 14.78
C SER A 30 -33.86 -22.22 13.28
N GLU A 31 -35.13 -22.41 12.90
CA GLU A 31 -35.57 -22.33 11.49
C GLU A 31 -35.24 -20.98 10.83
N ASP A 32 -35.15 -19.91 11.63
CA ASP A 32 -34.71 -18.56 11.21
C ASP A 32 -33.16 -18.40 11.16
N GLY A 33 -32.41 -19.44 11.53
CA GLY A 33 -30.96 -19.44 11.55
C GLY A 33 -30.31 -18.75 12.76
N ASN A 34 -31.04 -18.49 13.84
CA ASN A 34 -30.46 -17.98 15.08
C ASN A 34 -29.88 -19.13 15.90
N ILE A 35 -28.70 -18.92 16.48
CA ILE A 35 -28.02 -19.94 17.29
C ILE A 35 -28.41 -19.72 18.75
N ASN A 36 -29.00 -20.74 19.37
CA ASN A 36 -29.25 -20.73 20.81
C ASN A 36 -28.02 -21.30 21.53
N TYR A 37 -27.13 -20.42 21.98
CA TYR A 37 -25.89 -20.83 22.65
C TYR A 37 -26.12 -21.53 24.00
N GLU A 38 -27.24 -21.26 24.67
CA GLU A 38 -27.56 -21.84 25.98
C GLU A 38 -28.00 -23.30 25.90
N SER A 39 -28.48 -23.75 24.73
CA SER A 39 -28.90 -25.13 24.51
C SER A 39 -27.76 -26.06 24.06
N ILE A 40 -26.53 -25.54 23.91
CA ILE A 40 -25.34 -26.29 23.49
C ILE A 40 -24.65 -26.90 24.72
N PRO A 41 -24.64 -28.24 24.90
CA PRO A 41 -23.87 -28.88 25.97
C PRO A 41 -22.37 -28.71 25.72
N LYS A 42 -21.63 -28.13 26.66
CA LYS A 42 -20.18 -27.89 26.54
C LYS A 42 -19.37 -29.16 26.19
N GLU A 43 -19.83 -30.32 26.67
CA GLU A 43 -19.20 -31.64 26.47
C GLU A 43 -19.21 -32.11 25.01
N ASN A 44 -20.11 -31.56 24.17
CA ASN A 44 -20.24 -31.89 22.75
C ASN A 44 -19.80 -30.71 21.87
N THR A 45 -18.70 -30.05 22.23
CA THR A 45 -18.17 -28.93 21.44
C THR A 45 -16.71 -29.13 21.09
N GLU A 46 -16.36 -28.79 19.85
CA GLU A 46 -15.00 -28.86 19.33
C GLU A 46 -14.57 -27.48 18.82
N ARG A 47 -13.26 -27.22 18.82
CA ARG A 47 -12.69 -26.04 18.16
C ARG A 47 -12.21 -26.39 16.77
N SER A 48 -12.56 -25.53 15.81
CA SER A 48 -12.00 -25.60 14.47
C SER A 48 -10.48 -25.43 14.51
N ILE A 49 -9.79 -26.13 13.62
CA ILE A 49 -8.35 -25.90 13.35
C ILE A 49 -8.14 -24.79 12.33
N LYS A 50 -9.19 -24.40 11.59
CA LYS A 50 -9.10 -23.37 10.53
C LYS A 50 -8.79 -22.01 11.16
N LEU A 51 -7.67 -21.42 10.74
CA LEU A 51 -7.32 -20.03 11.06
C LEU A 51 -8.16 -19.11 10.19
N ILE A 52 -8.89 -18.21 10.81
CA ILE A 52 -9.74 -17.22 10.14
C ILE A 52 -9.44 -15.84 10.71
N ASN A 53 -9.62 -14.81 9.90
CA ASN A 53 -9.60 -13.43 10.36
C ASN A 53 -10.93 -12.74 10.02
N PRO A 54 -11.76 -12.38 11.02
CA PRO A 54 -13.02 -11.68 10.78
C PRO A 54 -12.83 -10.29 10.16
N TRP A 55 -11.62 -9.73 10.24
CA TRP A 55 -11.30 -8.39 9.79
C TRP A 55 -10.87 -8.28 8.32
N ASP A 56 -10.63 -9.39 7.61
CA ASP A 56 -10.00 -9.36 6.29
C ASP A 56 -10.66 -8.36 5.34
N LYS A 57 -11.98 -8.47 5.14
CA LYS A 57 -12.75 -7.57 4.27
C LYS A 57 -12.72 -6.11 4.74
N TYR A 58 -12.78 -5.86 6.05
CA TYR A 58 -12.75 -4.51 6.60
C TYR A 58 -11.37 -3.88 6.42
N MET A 59 -10.31 -4.68 6.51
CA MET A 59 -8.92 -4.22 6.47
C MET A 59 -8.32 -4.09 5.07
N GLU A 60 -9.01 -4.57 4.03
CA GLU A 60 -8.59 -4.42 2.64
C GLU A 60 -8.26 -2.96 2.28
N LYS A 61 -9.07 -1.99 2.71
CA LYS A 61 -8.82 -0.57 2.44
C LYS A 61 -7.54 -0.05 3.09
N TYR A 62 -7.08 -0.66 4.18
CA TYR A 62 -5.87 -0.27 4.88
C TYR A 62 -4.62 -0.99 4.36
N ASP A 63 -4.72 -1.89 3.38
CA ASP A 63 -3.57 -2.50 2.71
C ASP A 63 -3.00 -1.53 1.65
N ILE A 64 -2.34 -0.46 2.12
CA ILE A 64 -1.89 0.68 1.30
C ILE A 64 -0.97 0.27 0.14
N GLU A 65 -0.08 -0.72 0.34
CA GLU A 65 0.75 -1.28 -0.73
C GLU A 65 -0.13 -1.81 -1.88
N LYS A 66 -1.24 -2.49 -1.55
CA LYS A 66 -2.15 -3.04 -2.56
C LYS A 66 -3.12 -2.01 -3.13
N VAL A 67 -3.73 -1.18 -2.29
CA VAL A 67 -4.81 -0.28 -2.72
C VAL A 67 -4.31 1.02 -3.33
N HIS A 68 -3.22 1.59 -2.80
CA HIS A 68 -2.63 2.84 -3.28
C HIS A 68 -1.47 2.58 -4.26
N GLY A 69 -0.54 1.68 -3.89
CA GLY A 69 0.48 1.12 -4.79
C GLY A 69 1.59 2.08 -5.26
N SER A 70 1.74 3.25 -4.64
CA SER A 70 2.74 4.27 -4.99
C SER A 70 3.23 5.02 -3.74
N GLY A 71 4.16 5.96 -3.88
CA GLY A 71 4.55 6.83 -2.78
C GLY A 71 3.41 7.76 -2.33
N ILE A 72 3.40 8.11 -1.03
CA ILE A 72 2.36 8.93 -0.39
C ILE A 72 2.91 10.33 -0.10
N ARG A 73 4.03 10.43 0.62
CA ARG A 73 4.73 11.70 0.89
C ARG A 73 5.12 12.35 -0.44
N VAL A 74 5.90 11.62 -1.23
CA VAL A 74 6.21 11.94 -2.63
C VAL A 74 5.76 10.78 -3.49
N ASP A 75 4.85 11.06 -4.43
CA ASP A 75 4.34 10.10 -5.40
C ASP A 75 4.95 10.36 -6.78
N LEU A 76 5.77 9.43 -7.26
CA LEU A 76 6.41 9.48 -8.59
C LEU A 76 6.53 8.05 -9.15
N GLY A 77 5.48 7.24 -8.96
CA GLY A 77 5.53 5.79 -9.22
C GLY A 77 5.42 5.37 -10.69
N GLU A 78 4.96 6.24 -11.59
CA GLU A 78 4.78 5.94 -13.02
C GLU A 78 5.75 6.77 -13.87
N ASP A 79 6.22 6.16 -14.97
CA ASP A 79 7.07 6.81 -15.96
C ASP A 79 6.24 7.07 -17.23
N ALA A 80 6.32 8.27 -17.77
CA ALA A 80 5.61 8.67 -18.98
C ALA A 80 6.55 9.38 -19.94
N ARG A 81 6.45 9.03 -21.23
CA ARG A 81 7.27 9.65 -22.29
C ARG A 81 6.51 10.79 -22.94
N VAL A 82 7.15 11.96 -23.09
CA VAL A 82 6.62 13.11 -23.84
C VAL A 82 7.74 13.62 -24.75
N GLU A 83 7.50 13.67 -26.06
CA GLU A 83 8.42 14.25 -27.06
C GLU A 83 9.88 13.75 -26.94
N ASN A 84 10.05 12.44 -26.72
CA ASN A 84 11.32 11.73 -26.52
C ASN A 84 12.04 11.93 -25.19
N ARG A 85 11.40 12.53 -24.19
CA ARG A 85 11.90 12.59 -22.81
C ARG A 85 11.02 11.75 -21.89
N ASP A 86 11.66 11.04 -20.98
CA ASP A 86 10.97 10.22 -19.98
C ASP A 86 10.80 11.04 -18.70
N TYR A 87 9.57 11.18 -18.22
CA TYR A 87 9.18 11.93 -17.03
C TYR A 87 8.62 10.99 -15.97
N ARG A 88 8.77 11.36 -14.70
CA ARG A 88 8.08 10.68 -13.59
C ARG A 88 6.80 11.43 -13.23
N ILE A 89 5.71 10.69 -13.03
CA ILE A 89 4.42 11.24 -12.66
C ILE A 89 3.82 10.51 -11.45
N PRO A 90 2.97 11.20 -10.67
CA PRO A 90 2.19 10.59 -9.61
C PRO A 90 1.29 9.47 -10.13
N SER A 91 1.20 8.37 -9.39
CA SER A 91 0.49 7.16 -9.84
C SER A 91 -0.38 6.50 -8.78
N GLY A 92 -0.39 7.03 -7.56
CA GLY A 92 -1.15 6.53 -6.43
C GLY A 92 -2.66 6.55 -6.67
N LYS A 93 -3.33 5.47 -6.27
CA LYS A 93 -4.74 5.20 -6.58
C LYS A 93 -5.75 5.73 -5.55
N CYS A 94 -5.25 6.22 -4.42
CA CYS A 94 -6.04 6.76 -3.32
C CYS A 94 -5.76 8.25 -3.12
N PRO A 95 -6.74 9.04 -2.66
CA PRO A 95 -6.53 10.44 -2.37
C PRO A 95 -5.59 10.59 -1.16
N VAL A 96 -4.76 11.63 -1.17
CA VAL A 96 -3.97 12.01 0.01
C VAL A 96 -4.59 13.27 0.62
N ILE A 97 -5.43 13.07 1.64
CA ILE A 97 -6.21 14.15 2.27
C ILE A 97 -5.32 14.92 3.24
N GLY A 98 -5.40 16.24 3.22
CA GLY A 98 -4.58 17.14 4.04
C GLY A 98 -3.22 17.49 3.43
N LYS A 99 -2.86 16.94 2.26
CA LYS A 99 -1.56 17.15 1.62
C LYS A 99 -1.53 18.43 0.80
N GLY A 100 -0.53 19.26 1.06
CA GLY A 100 -0.16 20.40 0.22
C GLY A 100 1.35 20.45 -0.01
N ILE A 101 1.80 21.49 -0.73
CA ILE A 101 3.22 21.75 -0.97
C ILE A 101 3.56 23.12 -0.37
N THR A 102 4.51 23.13 0.55
CA THR A 102 5.02 24.35 1.16
C THR A 102 6.26 24.82 0.42
N ILE A 103 6.20 26.04 -0.11
CA ILE A 103 7.32 26.70 -0.77
C ILE A 103 8.14 27.42 0.32
N GLN A 104 9.40 27.04 0.46
CA GLN A 104 10.26 27.59 1.51
C GLN A 104 10.55 29.07 1.25
N ASN A 105 10.46 29.88 2.31
CA ASN A 105 10.71 31.33 2.29
C ASN A 105 9.87 32.09 1.23
N SER A 106 8.62 31.68 1.04
CA SER A 106 7.67 32.32 0.15
C SER A 106 6.27 32.37 0.76
N GLU A 107 5.58 33.50 0.59
CA GLU A 107 4.16 33.67 0.94
C GLU A 107 3.24 33.18 -0.21
N VAL A 108 3.80 32.74 -1.33
CA VAL A 108 3.04 32.26 -2.48
C VAL A 108 2.52 30.85 -2.21
N SER A 109 1.19 30.70 -2.24
CA SER A 109 0.56 29.38 -2.23
C SER A 109 0.94 28.60 -3.49
N PHE A 110 1.22 27.31 -3.34
CA PHE A 110 1.47 26.40 -4.46
C PHE A 110 0.25 26.25 -5.39
N LEU A 111 -0.97 26.57 -4.92
CA LEU A 111 -2.18 26.60 -5.74
C LEU A 111 -2.24 27.81 -6.69
N LYS A 112 -1.32 28.77 -6.57
CA LYS A 112 -1.20 29.83 -7.58
C LYS A 112 -0.66 29.25 -8.90
N PRO A 113 -1.09 29.78 -10.06
CA PRO A 113 -0.51 29.43 -11.35
C PRO A 113 1.02 29.60 -11.36
N VAL A 114 1.70 28.76 -12.12
CA VAL A 114 3.14 28.92 -12.40
C VAL A 114 3.41 30.28 -13.06
N ALA A 115 4.61 30.83 -12.83
CA ALA A 115 5.03 32.06 -13.48
C ALA A 115 5.24 31.85 -14.99
N THR A 116 4.70 32.73 -15.82
CA THR A 116 4.78 32.68 -17.29
C THR A 116 5.46 33.95 -17.85
N GLY A 117 5.93 33.90 -19.10
CA GLY A 117 6.52 35.07 -19.80
C GLY A 117 7.80 35.60 -19.15
N ASP A 118 7.84 36.89 -18.80
CA ASP A 118 9.00 37.54 -18.14
C ASP A 118 8.91 37.57 -16.61
N LYS A 119 7.85 37.02 -16.01
CA LYS A 119 7.66 37.04 -14.55
C LYS A 119 8.71 36.17 -13.85
N PRO A 120 9.26 36.58 -12.69
CA PRO A 120 10.20 35.76 -11.94
C PRO A 120 9.59 34.41 -11.55
N VAL A 121 10.38 33.33 -11.57
CA VAL A 121 9.92 31.96 -11.27
C VAL A 121 9.24 31.89 -9.90
N ARG A 122 9.77 32.63 -8.92
CA ARG A 122 9.28 32.67 -7.54
C ARG A 122 8.00 33.47 -7.32
N SER A 123 7.54 34.21 -8.34
CA SER A 123 6.27 34.95 -8.25
C SER A 123 5.04 34.06 -8.45
N GLY A 124 5.22 32.86 -9.02
CA GLY A 124 4.16 31.88 -9.27
C GLY A 124 4.18 30.72 -8.27
N GLY A 125 3.12 29.91 -8.31
CA GLY A 125 3.03 28.65 -7.60
C GLY A 125 3.32 27.46 -8.51
N LEU A 126 2.52 26.39 -8.36
CA LEU A 126 2.66 25.13 -9.09
C LEU A 126 1.42 24.77 -9.94
N ALA A 127 0.34 25.55 -9.82
CA ALA A 127 -0.90 25.30 -10.54
C ALA A 127 -0.78 25.64 -12.04
N PHE A 128 -1.75 25.18 -12.81
CA PHE A 128 -1.80 25.38 -14.24
C PHE A 128 -1.81 26.88 -14.61
N PRO A 129 -1.04 27.30 -15.63
CA PRO A 129 -1.00 28.69 -16.06
C PRO A 129 -2.36 29.13 -16.63
N GLU A 130 -2.57 30.45 -16.66
CA GLU A 130 -3.70 31.04 -17.38
C GLU A 130 -3.55 30.77 -18.90
N THR A 131 -4.64 30.34 -19.52
CA THR A 131 -4.72 30.02 -20.96
C THR A 131 -6.01 30.62 -21.55
N ASP A 132 -6.08 30.73 -22.89
CA ASP A 132 -7.25 31.27 -23.60
C ASP A 132 -8.55 30.52 -23.25
N VAL A 133 -8.43 29.20 -23.03
CA VAL A 133 -9.51 28.37 -22.50
C VAL A 133 -9.30 28.23 -20.99
N HIS A 134 -10.30 28.58 -20.21
CA HIS A 134 -10.23 28.45 -18.75
C HIS A 134 -10.37 26.98 -18.33
N ILE A 135 -9.24 26.30 -18.15
CA ILE A 135 -9.16 24.89 -17.74
C ILE A 135 -9.06 24.78 -16.21
N SER A 136 -8.25 25.62 -15.57
CA SER A 136 -8.03 25.58 -14.12
C SER A 136 -7.65 26.96 -13.58
N PRO A 137 -7.99 27.32 -12.32
CA PRO A 137 -8.85 26.57 -11.38
C PRO A 137 -10.31 26.52 -11.83
N ILE A 138 -11.04 25.47 -11.48
CA ILE A 138 -12.45 25.30 -11.89
C ILE A 138 -13.30 24.71 -10.78
N THR A 139 -14.49 25.24 -10.55
CA THR A 139 -15.40 24.74 -9.50
C THR A 139 -16.09 23.45 -9.93
N ILE A 140 -16.49 22.62 -8.97
CA ILE A 140 -17.27 21.40 -9.24
C ILE A 140 -18.57 21.71 -10.00
N THR A 141 -19.27 22.80 -9.66
CA THR A 141 -20.48 23.24 -10.35
C THR A 141 -20.22 23.53 -11.84
N ASN A 142 -19.11 24.20 -12.13
CA ASN A 142 -18.69 24.48 -13.50
C ASN A 142 -18.28 23.20 -14.24
N LEU A 143 -17.61 22.25 -13.58
CA LEU A 143 -17.30 20.94 -14.17
C LEU A 143 -18.57 20.15 -14.49
N LYS A 144 -19.54 20.10 -13.58
CA LYS A 144 -20.84 19.44 -13.82
C LYS A 144 -21.60 20.07 -14.99
N THR A 145 -21.48 21.39 -15.16
CA THR A 145 -22.05 22.12 -16.31
C THR A 145 -21.30 21.81 -17.61
N MET A 146 -19.95 21.76 -17.56
CA MET A 146 -19.09 21.44 -18.70
C MET A 146 -19.37 20.03 -19.23
N TYR A 147 -19.61 19.07 -18.34
CA TYR A 147 -19.86 17.67 -18.68
C TYR A 147 -21.34 17.28 -18.67
N LYS A 148 -22.28 18.24 -18.71
CA LYS A 148 -23.73 17.99 -18.58
C LYS A 148 -24.29 16.91 -19.53
N ASP A 149 -23.68 16.75 -20.70
CA ASP A 149 -24.10 15.79 -21.73
C ASP A 149 -23.44 14.39 -21.55
N HIS A 150 -22.58 14.23 -20.54
CA HIS A 150 -21.86 13.01 -20.17
C HIS A 150 -22.26 12.54 -18.77
N GLN A 151 -23.41 11.88 -18.66
CA GLN A 151 -24.01 11.49 -17.38
C GLN A 151 -23.09 10.58 -16.54
N ASP A 152 -22.28 9.74 -17.19
CA ASP A 152 -21.29 8.89 -16.54
C ASP A 152 -20.21 9.68 -15.79
N ILE A 153 -19.77 10.81 -16.35
CA ILE A 153 -18.79 11.71 -15.73
C ILE A 153 -19.44 12.55 -14.63
N VAL A 154 -20.63 13.09 -14.88
CA VAL A 154 -21.34 13.96 -13.92
C VAL A 154 -21.76 13.21 -12.65
N ASN A 155 -22.02 11.91 -12.76
CA ASN A 155 -22.39 11.05 -11.64
C ASN A 155 -21.19 10.67 -10.74
N LEU A 156 -19.95 10.99 -11.13
CA LEU A 156 -18.79 10.78 -10.27
C LEU A 156 -18.86 11.68 -9.02
N ASN A 157 -18.30 11.19 -7.91
CA ASN A 157 -18.09 12.04 -6.74
C ASN A 157 -17.14 13.19 -7.08
N ASP A 158 -17.16 14.26 -6.27
CA ASP A 158 -16.48 15.51 -6.60
C ASP A 158 -14.95 15.34 -6.79
N MET A 159 -14.27 14.52 -5.98
CA MET A 159 -12.84 14.22 -6.16
C MET A 159 -12.56 13.43 -7.43
N SER A 160 -13.36 12.40 -7.72
CA SER A 160 -13.25 11.60 -8.94
C SER A 160 -13.54 12.43 -10.18
N LEU A 161 -14.53 13.33 -10.15
CA LEU A 161 -14.80 14.29 -11.22
C LEU A 161 -13.60 15.21 -11.47
N CYS A 162 -12.97 15.70 -10.40
CA CYS A 162 -11.77 16.53 -10.44
C CYS A 162 -10.58 15.81 -11.09
N ALA A 163 -10.30 14.59 -10.64
CA ALA A 163 -9.25 13.74 -11.20
C ALA A 163 -9.54 13.37 -12.67
N LYS A 164 -10.81 13.07 -12.98
CA LYS A 164 -11.24 12.75 -14.35
C LYS A 164 -11.03 13.92 -15.29
N HIS A 165 -11.42 15.13 -14.90
CA HIS A 165 -11.22 16.34 -15.69
C HIS A 165 -9.76 16.51 -16.13
N THR A 166 -8.82 16.45 -15.18
CA THR A 166 -7.38 16.62 -15.46
C THR A 166 -6.79 15.46 -16.28
N SER A 167 -7.33 14.24 -16.12
CA SER A 167 -6.92 13.07 -16.91
C SER A 167 -7.26 13.16 -18.41
N LEU A 168 -8.11 14.10 -18.82
CA LEU A 168 -8.48 14.29 -20.23
C LEU A 168 -7.48 15.19 -20.98
N TYR A 169 -6.62 15.92 -20.27
CA TYR A 169 -5.64 16.82 -20.88
C TYR A 169 -4.28 16.14 -21.03
N VAL A 170 -3.77 16.10 -22.26
CA VAL A 170 -2.47 15.53 -22.62
C VAL A 170 -1.51 16.67 -22.94
N PRO A 171 -0.30 16.71 -22.37
CA PRO A 171 0.69 17.72 -22.74
C PRO A 171 1.31 17.41 -24.11
N GLY A 172 1.57 18.48 -24.86
CA GLY A 172 2.23 18.39 -26.17
C GLY A 172 1.33 17.81 -27.27
N LYS A 173 1.96 17.36 -28.36
CA LYS A 173 1.25 16.83 -29.54
C LYS A 173 1.08 15.32 -29.54
N ASP A 174 1.74 14.63 -28.61
CA ASP A 174 1.74 13.18 -28.54
C ASP A 174 0.52 12.67 -27.74
N ALA A 175 -0.58 12.43 -28.44
CA ALA A 175 -1.80 11.88 -27.87
C ALA A 175 -1.60 10.49 -27.24
N THR A 176 -0.51 9.78 -27.56
CA THR A 176 -0.23 8.43 -27.02
C THR A 176 0.49 8.48 -25.68
N SER A 177 0.93 9.65 -25.23
CA SER A 177 1.59 9.78 -23.93
C SER A 177 0.65 9.39 -22.79
N ALA A 178 1.18 8.65 -21.82
CA ALA A 178 0.50 8.36 -20.56
C ALA A 178 0.56 9.55 -19.57
N TYR A 179 1.28 10.63 -19.89
CA TYR A 179 1.44 11.77 -19.01
C TYR A 179 0.11 12.50 -18.81
N ARG A 180 -0.30 12.66 -17.56
CA ARG A 180 -1.39 13.55 -17.16
C ARG A 180 -0.97 14.36 -15.94
N HIS A 181 -1.54 15.55 -15.82
CA HIS A 181 -1.29 16.43 -14.68
C HIS A 181 -1.94 15.89 -13.41
N PRO A 182 -1.29 15.98 -12.23
CA PRO A 182 -1.95 15.78 -10.96
C PRO A 182 -2.89 16.95 -10.64
N VAL A 183 -3.78 16.76 -9.66
CA VAL A 183 -4.78 17.76 -9.30
C VAL A 183 -4.93 17.84 -7.79
N VAL A 184 -5.22 19.03 -7.29
CA VAL A 184 -5.63 19.25 -5.90
C VAL A 184 -7.08 19.68 -5.89
N TYR A 185 -7.89 18.95 -5.13
CA TYR A 185 -9.26 19.34 -4.84
C TYR A 185 -9.30 20.06 -3.49
N ASP A 186 -9.85 21.26 -3.48
CA ASP A 186 -10.12 22.03 -2.26
C ASP A 186 -11.59 21.86 -1.88
N LYS A 187 -11.82 21.15 -0.77
CA LYS A 187 -13.16 20.87 -0.26
C LYS A 187 -13.86 22.14 0.25
N SER A 188 -13.10 23.12 0.76
CA SER A 188 -13.66 24.31 1.43
C SER A 188 -14.47 25.20 0.47
N ASN A 189 -14.03 25.27 -0.78
CA ASN A 189 -14.66 26.07 -1.85
C ASN A 189 -15.11 25.21 -3.05
N SER A 190 -14.99 23.87 -2.95
CA SER A 190 -15.30 22.91 -4.01
C SER A 190 -14.62 23.25 -5.35
N THR A 191 -13.32 23.53 -5.31
CA THR A 191 -12.53 23.94 -6.49
C THR A 191 -11.41 22.95 -6.82
N CYS A 192 -11.21 22.74 -8.12
CA CYS A 192 -10.19 21.88 -8.69
C CYS A 192 -9.01 22.70 -9.24
N TYR A 193 -7.81 22.41 -8.74
CA TYR A 193 -6.56 23.03 -9.15
C TYR A 193 -5.68 21.99 -9.85
N MET A 194 -5.61 22.06 -11.18
CA MET A 194 -4.69 21.24 -11.96
C MET A 194 -3.27 21.74 -11.71
N LEU A 195 -2.34 20.83 -11.43
CA LEU A 195 -0.96 21.18 -11.18
C LEU A 195 -0.15 21.06 -12.48
N TYR A 196 0.52 22.15 -12.86
CA TYR A 196 1.42 22.13 -14.00
C TYR A 196 2.65 21.28 -13.69
N VAL A 197 3.22 21.49 -12.50
CA VAL A 197 4.42 20.81 -12.02
C VAL A 197 4.01 19.58 -11.19
N ALA A 198 4.47 18.41 -11.61
CA ALA A 198 4.19 17.15 -10.91
C ALA A 198 5.17 16.84 -9.75
N ALA A 199 6.24 17.63 -9.63
CA ALA A 199 7.23 17.50 -8.59
C ALA A 199 6.65 17.95 -7.24
N GLN A 200 6.94 17.19 -6.19
CA GLN A 200 6.39 17.43 -4.85
C GLN A 200 7.45 17.83 -3.83
N GLU A 201 8.71 17.49 -4.08
CA GLU A 201 9.84 17.87 -3.24
C GLU A 201 11.01 18.34 -4.10
N ASN A 202 11.61 19.48 -3.72
CA ASN A 202 12.87 19.97 -4.25
C ASN A 202 13.69 20.58 -3.11
N MET A 203 14.81 19.93 -2.78
CA MET A 203 15.65 20.29 -1.65
C MET A 203 17.13 20.31 -2.04
N GLY A 204 17.91 21.10 -1.30
CA GLY A 204 19.37 21.14 -1.40
C GLY A 204 19.90 22.32 -2.22
N PRO A 205 21.03 22.93 -1.79
CA PRO A 205 21.51 24.21 -2.30
C PRO A 205 21.91 24.20 -3.78
N ARG A 206 22.16 23.01 -4.34
CA ARG A 206 22.47 22.82 -5.76
C ARG A 206 21.22 22.84 -6.65
N TYR A 207 20.07 22.46 -6.11
CA TYR A 207 18.82 22.26 -6.87
C TYR A 207 17.81 23.39 -6.66
N CYS A 208 17.90 24.06 -5.52
CA CYS A 208 17.05 25.18 -5.16
C CYS A 208 17.79 26.09 -4.18
N SER A 209 17.33 27.34 -4.06
CA SER A 209 17.87 28.28 -3.09
C SER A 209 16.83 28.69 -2.06
N ASN A 210 17.26 28.74 -0.81
CA ASN A 210 16.47 29.30 0.28
C ASN A 210 16.62 30.81 0.41
N ASP A 211 17.51 31.45 -0.34
CA ASP A 211 17.66 32.91 -0.31
C ASP A 211 16.51 33.56 -1.07
N ALA A 212 15.61 34.23 -0.35
CA ALA A 212 14.44 34.92 -0.91
C ALA A 212 14.81 35.95 -2.00
N ASN A 213 16.03 36.50 -1.97
CA ASN A 213 16.48 37.53 -2.88
C ASN A 213 16.93 37.00 -4.25
N ASN A 214 16.99 35.69 -4.44
CA ASN A 214 17.37 35.09 -5.73
C ASN A 214 16.13 34.73 -6.56
N GLU A 215 15.53 35.74 -7.20
CA GLU A 215 14.23 35.66 -7.87
C GLU A 215 14.17 34.66 -9.05
N ASN A 216 15.31 34.33 -9.66
CA ASN A 216 15.40 33.49 -10.86
C ASN A 216 15.80 32.04 -10.60
N GLN A 217 16.20 31.67 -9.38
CA GLN A 217 16.48 30.28 -9.04
C GLN A 217 15.21 29.52 -8.64
N PRO A 218 15.11 28.21 -8.97
CA PRO A 218 14.02 27.35 -8.51
C PRO A 218 13.85 27.44 -6.99
N PHE A 219 12.59 27.49 -6.56
CA PHE A 219 12.25 27.49 -5.14
C PHE A 219 12.47 26.10 -4.52
N CYS A 220 12.86 26.07 -3.25
CA CYS A 220 12.85 24.84 -2.45
C CYS A 220 11.42 24.61 -1.95
N PHE A 221 10.96 23.37 -1.99
CA PHE A 221 9.61 23.05 -1.54
C PHE A 221 9.52 21.60 -1.05
N THR A 222 8.60 21.39 -0.11
CA THR A 222 8.38 20.10 0.55
C THR A 222 6.89 19.79 0.62
N PRO A 223 6.48 18.52 0.48
CA PRO A 223 5.11 18.13 0.72
C PRO A 223 4.86 18.07 2.22
N GLU A 224 3.74 18.62 2.67
CA GLU A 224 3.41 18.70 4.09
C GLU A 224 1.92 18.50 4.33
N LYS A 225 1.57 18.10 5.55
CA LYS A 225 0.21 18.22 6.07
C LYS A 225 0.21 19.27 7.17
N ILE A 226 -0.54 20.35 7.02
CA ILE A 226 -0.65 21.41 8.04
C ILE A 226 -2.10 21.87 8.10
N GLU A 227 -2.44 22.64 9.12
CA GLU A 227 -3.80 23.16 9.33
C GLU A 227 -4.36 23.84 8.07
N ASN A 228 -3.52 24.63 7.37
CA ASN A 228 -3.91 25.33 6.14
C ASN A 228 -4.25 24.40 4.96
N TYR A 229 -3.83 23.14 5.01
CA TYR A 229 -4.03 22.16 3.94
C TYR A 229 -5.08 21.10 4.29
N LYS A 230 -5.71 21.17 5.48
CA LYS A 230 -6.64 20.13 5.97
C LYS A 230 -7.80 19.83 5.02
N ASP A 231 -8.27 20.84 4.28
CA ASP A 231 -9.38 20.72 3.33
C ASP A 231 -8.91 20.35 1.91
N LEU A 232 -7.59 20.28 1.68
CA LEU A 232 -7.02 19.92 0.39
C LEU A 232 -6.90 18.41 0.26
N SER A 233 -7.11 17.90 -0.96
CA SER A 233 -6.89 16.50 -1.30
C SER A 233 -6.04 16.42 -2.55
N TYR A 234 -4.85 15.83 -2.43
CA TYR A 234 -3.95 15.61 -3.57
C TYR A 234 -4.37 14.34 -4.29
N LEU A 235 -4.66 14.46 -5.59
CA LEU A 235 -5.21 13.40 -6.43
C LEU A 235 -4.31 13.18 -7.65
N THR A 236 -4.35 11.97 -8.19
CA THR A 236 -3.63 11.58 -9.39
C THR A 236 -4.60 11.18 -10.49
N LYS A 237 -4.08 11.00 -11.72
CA LYS A 237 -4.85 10.44 -12.84
C LYS A 237 -5.38 9.02 -12.59
N ASN A 238 -4.79 8.30 -11.64
CA ASN A 238 -5.08 6.90 -11.34
C ASN A 238 -6.04 6.76 -10.12
N LEU A 239 -6.61 7.87 -9.62
CA LEU A 239 -7.59 7.83 -8.55
C LEU A 239 -8.74 6.87 -8.92
N ARG A 240 -9.05 5.94 -8.02
CA ARG A 240 -10.18 5.03 -8.22
C ARG A 240 -11.51 5.75 -8.02
N ASP A 241 -12.51 5.41 -8.82
CA ASP A 241 -13.86 5.99 -8.66
C ASP A 241 -14.54 5.56 -7.35
N ASP A 242 -14.20 4.38 -6.82
CA ASP A 242 -14.71 3.81 -5.57
C ASP A 242 -13.80 4.10 -4.35
N TRP A 243 -13.01 5.18 -4.39
CA TRP A 243 -12.03 5.50 -3.34
C TRP A 243 -12.65 5.66 -1.94
N GLU A 244 -13.90 6.11 -1.83
CA GLU A 244 -14.58 6.33 -0.55
C GLU A 244 -14.68 5.06 0.31
N THR A 245 -14.78 3.90 -0.34
CA THR A 245 -14.92 2.59 0.31
C THR A 245 -13.65 1.77 0.22
N SER A 246 -12.85 1.95 -0.84
CA SER A 246 -11.65 1.15 -1.12
C SER A 246 -10.35 1.75 -0.58
N CYS A 247 -10.35 3.01 -0.16
CA CYS A 247 -9.17 3.71 0.37
C CYS A 247 -9.37 4.22 1.81
N PRO A 248 -8.29 4.42 2.59
CA PRO A 248 -8.36 5.09 3.88
C PRO A 248 -8.58 6.59 3.69
N ASN A 249 -9.79 7.08 3.92
CA ASN A 249 -10.13 8.51 3.87
C ASN A 249 -10.33 9.11 5.27
N LYS A 250 -10.83 8.33 6.23
CA LYS A 250 -11.14 8.79 7.59
C LYS A 250 -10.21 8.16 8.62
N SER A 251 -10.03 8.86 9.74
CA SER A 251 -9.41 8.28 10.94
C SER A 251 -10.46 7.54 11.77
N ILE A 252 -10.07 6.56 12.57
CA ILE A 252 -11.01 5.73 13.33
C ILE A 252 -10.88 6.06 14.82
N LYS A 253 -11.94 6.56 15.43
CA LYS A 253 -11.97 6.83 16.88
C LYS A 253 -12.19 5.54 17.67
N ASN A 254 -11.75 5.55 18.93
CA ASN A 254 -11.89 4.42 19.86
C ASN A 254 -11.24 3.14 19.32
N ALA A 255 -10.16 3.29 18.55
CA ALA A 255 -9.53 2.19 17.85
C ALA A 255 -8.02 2.41 17.77
N LYS A 256 -7.28 1.32 17.87
CA LYS A 256 -5.88 1.25 17.45
C LYS A 256 -5.72 0.09 16.47
N PHE A 257 -4.89 0.30 15.45
CA PHE A 257 -4.46 -0.74 14.54
C PHE A 257 -3.66 -1.81 15.28
N GLY A 258 -3.93 -3.07 14.94
CA GLY A 258 -3.23 -4.23 15.48
C GLY A 258 -3.05 -5.35 14.45
N ILE A 259 -2.51 -6.45 14.94
CA ILE A 259 -2.22 -7.66 14.19
C ILE A 259 -3.08 -8.79 14.72
N TRP A 260 -3.68 -9.53 13.80
CA TRP A 260 -4.57 -10.64 14.08
C TRP A 260 -3.75 -11.90 14.32
N VAL A 261 -3.90 -12.46 15.51
CA VAL A 261 -3.16 -13.63 15.97
C VAL A 261 -4.15 -14.61 16.55
N ASP A 262 -4.43 -15.66 15.79
CA ASP A 262 -5.22 -16.81 16.23
C ASP A 262 -6.43 -16.49 17.13
N GLY A 263 -7.35 -15.67 16.63
CA GLY A 263 -8.60 -15.35 17.34
C GLY A 263 -8.58 -14.05 18.14
N TYR A 264 -7.46 -13.32 18.18
CA TYR A 264 -7.33 -12.03 18.86
C TYR A 264 -6.75 -10.95 17.96
N CYS A 265 -7.09 -9.70 18.26
CA CYS A 265 -6.36 -8.56 17.77
C CYS A 265 -5.36 -8.08 18.83
N THR A 266 -4.08 -8.00 18.46
CA THR A 266 -2.96 -7.77 19.38
C THR A 266 -2.10 -6.60 18.92
N ASP A 267 -1.38 -5.99 19.86
CA ASP A 267 -0.51 -4.86 19.57
C ASP A 267 0.72 -5.26 18.75
N TYR A 268 1.31 -4.27 18.06
CA TYR A 268 2.56 -4.43 17.33
C TYR A 268 3.73 -4.65 18.28
N GLN A 269 4.61 -5.60 17.96
CA GLN A 269 5.87 -5.84 18.70
C GLN A 269 6.91 -4.77 18.37
N LYS A 270 7.14 -4.52 17.07
CA LYS A 270 8.05 -3.48 16.59
C LYS A 270 7.27 -2.26 16.11
N HIS A 271 7.52 -1.13 16.74
CA HIS A 271 6.92 0.15 16.40
C HIS A 271 7.90 1.28 16.76
N VAL A 272 7.69 2.46 16.18
CA VAL A 272 8.44 3.67 16.52
C VAL A 272 7.51 4.63 17.26
N VAL A 273 7.99 5.22 18.36
CA VAL A 273 7.21 6.11 19.22
C VAL A 273 7.72 7.54 19.08
N HIS A 274 6.81 8.47 18.85
CA HIS A 274 7.08 9.90 18.83
C HIS A 274 6.17 10.64 19.81
N ASP A 275 6.64 11.78 20.31
CA ASP A 275 5.80 12.73 21.05
C ASP A 275 4.86 13.45 20.11
N SER A 276 3.57 13.48 20.45
CA SER A 276 2.56 14.14 19.65
C SER A 276 1.47 14.73 20.54
N ASP A 277 1.37 16.05 20.55
CA ASP A 277 0.37 16.82 21.32
C ASP A 277 -1.04 16.77 20.71
N SER A 278 -1.16 16.34 19.46
CA SER A 278 -2.40 16.37 18.70
C SER A 278 -2.46 15.24 17.67
N LEU A 279 -3.66 14.91 17.21
CA LEU A 279 -3.86 13.98 16.10
C LEU A 279 -3.21 14.51 14.82
N LEU A 280 -3.32 15.82 14.55
CA LEU A 280 -2.71 16.46 13.38
C LEU A 280 -1.20 16.22 13.36
N LYS A 281 -0.51 16.45 14.49
CA LYS A 281 0.93 16.21 14.59
C LYS A 281 1.30 14.73 14.43
N CYS A 282 0.47 13.82 14.93
CA CYS A 282 0.71 12.39 14.73
C CYS A 282 0.53 12.03 13.25
N ASN A 283 -0.52 12.54 12.60
CA ASN A 283 -0.74 12.32 11.16
C ASN A 283 0.36 12.95 10.31
N GLN A 284 0.91 14.11 10.70
CA GLN A 284 2.10 14.73 10.10
C GLN A 284 3.32 13.82 10.18
N ILE A 285 3.61 13.25 11.36
CA ILE A 285 4.73 12.33 11.56
C ILE A 285 4.57 11.10 10.66
N ILE A 286 3.38 10.49 10.67
CA ILE A 286 3.06 9.34 9.80
C ILE A 286 3.23 9.71 8.34
N PHE A 287 2.73 10.88 7.90
CA PHE A 287 2.88 11.36 6.53
C PHE A 287 4.35 11.56 6.15
N ASN A 288 5.16 12.14 7.03
CA ASN A 288 6.57 12.42 6.77
C ASN A 288 7.43 11.17 6.64
N GLU A 289 7.10 10.10 7.39
CA GLU A 289 7.79 8.80 7.37
C GLU A 289 7.14 7.77 6.42
N SER A 290 6.03 8.15 5.78
CA SER A 290 5.30 7.30 4.84
C SER A 290 6.09 6.98 3.57
N ALA A 291 5.54 6.07 2.77
CA ALA A 291 6.11 5.69 1.48
C ALA A 291 6.49 6.93 0.63
N SER A 292 7.72 6.93 0.11
CA SER A 292 8.25 8.04 -0.67
C SER A 292 9.00 7.53 -1.89
N ASP A 293 8.61 8.02 -3.06
CA ASP A 293 9.26 7.76 -4.35
C ASP A 293 10.37 8.76 -4.66
N GLN A 294 10.69 9.61 -3.68
CA GLN A 294 11.75 10.58 -3.78
C GLN A 294 13.11 9.89 -3.94
N PRO A 295 13.96 10.34 -4.87
CA PRO A 295 15.35 9.89 -4.93
C PRO A 295 16.05 10.11 -3.58
N LYS A 296 16.63 9.05 -3.00
CA LYS A 296 17.27 9.07 -1.67
C LYS A 296 18.54 9.93 -1.58
N GLN A 297 18.93 10.61 -2.65
CA GLN A 297 20.25 11.19 -2.82
C GLN A 297 20.16 12.71 -3.04
N TYR A 298 19.56 13.41 -2.08
CA TYR A 298 19.86 14.83 -1.93
C TYR A 298 21.22 14.97 -1.26
N GLU A 299 22.13 15.67 -1.92
CA GLU A 299 23.46 15.92 -1.38
C GLU A 299 23.35 16.70 -0.06
N ARG A 300 23.95 16.16 1.00
CA ARG A 300 24.09 16.84 2.29
C ARG A 300 24.87 18.15 2.09
N HIS A 301 24.19 19.28 2.29
CA HIS A 301 24.61 20.63 2.71
C HIS A 301 26.03 21.18 2.43
N LEU A 302 26.82 20.59 1.54
CA LEU A 302 28.14 21.08 1.20
C LEU A 302 28.12 21.53 -0.26
N GLU A 303 28.41 22.81 -0.48
CA GLU A 303 28.80 23.28 -1.81
C GLU A 303 29.97 22.44 -2.33
N ASP A 304 30.00 22.18 -3.63
CA ASP A 304 30.98 21.27 -4.25
C ASP A 304 32.41 21.72 -4.06
N ALA A 305 32.64 23.03 -4.00
CA ALA A 305 33.95 23.60 -3.65
C ALA A 305 34.38 23.18 -2.24
N THR A 306 33.44 23.10 -1.29
CA THR A 306 33.69 22.68 0.08
C THR A 306 33.91 21.16 0.16
N LYS A 307 33.17 20.36 -0.61
CA LYS A 307 33.41 18.91 -0.71
C LYS A 307 34.76 18.56 -1.31
N ILE A 308 35.20 19.29 -2.34
CA ILE A 308 36.52 19.11 -2.93
C ILE A 308 37.59 19.52 -1.91
N ARG A 309 37.43 20.66 -1.24
CA ARG A 309 38.39 21.12 -0.21
C ARG A 309 38.47 20.14 0.97
N GLN A 310 37.33 19.74 1.54
CA GLN A 310 37.29 18.77 2.64
C GLN A 310 37.74 17.38 2.19
N GLY A 311 37.32 16.92 1.00
CA GLY A 311 37.77 15.65 0.44
C GLY A 311 39.28 15.60 0.22
N ILE A 312 39.91 16.72 -0.18
CA ILE A 312 41.37 16.84 -0.28
C ILE A 312 42.02 16.84 1.11
N VAL A 313 41.49 17.61 2.06
CA VAL A 313 42.00 17.71 3.43
C VAL A 313 41.89 16.38 4.19
N GLU A 314 40.76 15.68 4.05
CA GLU A 314 40.44 14.41 4.72
C GLU A 314 40.89 13.18 3.92
N ARG A 315 41.49 13.37 2.74
CA ARG A 315 41.84 12.30 1.78
C ARG A 315 40.67 11.37 1.46
N ASN A 316 39.47 11.92 1.44
CA ASN A 316 38.25 11.20 1.21
C ASN A 316 37.88 11.27 -0.28
N GLY A 317 38.40 10.31 -1.05
CA GLY A 317 38.15 10.20 -2.50
C GLY A 317 36.67 10.07 -2.86
N LYS A 318 35.81 9.66 -1.91
CA LYS A 318 34.36 9.64 -2.07
C LYS A 318 33.78 11.05 -2.14
N LEU A 319 34.16 11.95 -1.21
CA LEU A 319 33.71 13.35 -1.22
C LEU A 319 34.16 14.10 -2.49
N ILE A 320 35.36 13.79 -2.99
CA ILE A 320 35.89 14.35 -4.25
C ILE A 320 35.09 13.80 -5.45
N GLY A 321 34.83 12.48 -5.47
CA GLY A 321 34.04 11.83 -6.51
C GLY A 321 32.59 12.33 -6.57
N GLU A 322 31.94 12.54 -5.41
CA GLU A 322 30.58 13.08 -5.30
C GLU A 322 30.46 14.55 -5.77
N ALA A 323 31.56 15.31 -5.72
CA ALA A 323 31.60 16.67 -6.27
C ALA A 323 31.81 16.72 -7.78
N LEU A 324 32.52 15.73 -8.36
CA LEU A 324 32.82 15.64 -9.80
C LEU A 324 31.75 14.87 -10.59
N LEU A 325 31.06 13.93 -9.95
CA LEU A 325 29.98 13.12 -10.52
C LEU A 325 28.76 13.24 -9.59
N PRO A 326 27.81 14.15 -9.89
CA PRO A 326 26.61 14.35 -9.11
C PRO A 326 25.85 13.06 -8.87
N ILE A 327 25.62 12.76 -7.60
CA ILE A 327 24.81 11.62 -7.22
C ILE A 327 23.37 11.91 -7.67
N GLY A 328 22.82 11.08 -8.58
CA GLY A 328 21.52 11.29 -9.22
C GLY A 328 21.56 11.24 -10.76
N SER A 329 22.74 11.26 -11.38
CA SER A 329 22.91 11.08 -12.84
C SER A 329 22.66 9.65 -13.34
N TYR A 330 22.46 8.68 -12.43
CA TYR A 330 22.26 7.28 -12.74
C TYR A 330 20.84 6.84 -12.36
N LYS A 331 20.18 6.04 -13.23
CA LYS A 331 18.88 5.41 -12.98
C LYS A 331 18.79 4.66 -11.64
N SER A 332 19.93 4.29 -11.04
CA SER A 332 20.03 3.64 -9.72
C SER A 332 19.58 4.50 -8.53
N GLY A 333 19.39 5.81 -8.70
CA GLY A 333 18.86 6.71 -7.66
C GLY A 333 17.33 6.84 -7.65
N GLN A 334 16.63 6.32 -8.67
CA GLN A 334 15.18 6.38 -8.80
C GLN A 334 14.54 5.21 -8.07
N ILE A 335 13.85 5.50 -6.96
CA ILE A 335 13.21 4.48 -6.13
C ILE A 335 11.70 4.61 -6.29
N LYS A 336 11.05 3.47 -6.50
CA LYS A 336 9.59 3.32 -6.43
C LYS A 336 9.30 2.56 -5.15
N SER A 337 8.61 3.20 -4.22
CA SER A 337 8.24 2.64 -2.92
C SER A 337 7.19 1.54 -3.06
N HIS A 338 6.38 1.57 -4.12
CA HIS A 338 5.21 0.72 -4.30
C HIS A 338 4.23 0.78 -3.11
N GLY A 339 4.20 1.89 -2.38
CA GLY A 339 3.38 2.03 -1.18
C GLY A 339 3.99 1.42 0.08
N LYS A 340 5.26 1.00 0.08
CA LYS A 340 5.96 0.52 1.27
C LYS A 340 6.56 1.68 2.07
N GLY A 341 6.26 1.73 3.37
CA GLY A 341 6.75 2.75 4.30
C GLY A 341 5.95 2.76 5.60
N TYR A 342 6.27 3.71 6.50
CA TYR A 342 5.53 3.89 7.76
C TYR A 342 4.20 4.60 7.51
N ASN A 343 3.26 3.90 6.88
CA ASN A 343 2.04 4.52 6.35
C ASN A 343 0.91 4.63 7.38
N TRP A 344 1.05 3.98 8.52
CA TRP A 344 -0.01 3.83 9.51
C TRP A 344 0.50 4.22 10.89
N GLY A 345 -0.43 4.68 11.74
CA GLY A 345 -0.12 4.93 13.12
C GLY A 345 -1.33 4.97 14.05
N ASN A 346 -1.03 4.84 15.33
CA ASN A 346 -1.97 4.90 16.45
C ASN A 346 -1.64 6.13 17.29
N TYR A 347 -2.60 7.04 17.41
CA TYR A 347 -2.48 8.20 18.29
C TYR A 347 -3.09 7.88 19.65
N ASP A 348 -2.27 7.96 20.70
CA ASP A 348 -2.70 7.84 22.09
C ASP A 348 -3.03 9.24 22.64
N SER A 349 -4.32 9.51 22.75
CA SER A 349 -4.83 10.81 23.21
C SER A 349 -4.64 11.04 24.71
N LYS A 350 -4.36 9.98 25.50
CA LYS A 350 -4.15 10.08 26.94
C LYS A 350 -2.70 10.40 27.27
N ASN A 351 -1.75 9.75 26.58
CA ASN A 351 -0.33 9.92 26.82
C ASN A 351 0.35 10.88 25.81
N ASN A 352 -0.38 11.40 24.83
CA ASN A 352 0.13 12.30 23.79
C ASN A 352 1.31 11.66 23.02
N LYS A 353 1.11 10.41 22.57
CA LYS A 353 2.11 9.63 21.84
C LYS A 353 1.57 9.20 20.49
N CYS A 354 2.45 9.17 19.50
CA CYS A 354 2.18 8.64 18.17
C CYS A 354 3.02 7.39 17.95
N TYR A 355 2.36 6.26 17.71
CA TYR A 355 3.01 4.99 17.42
C TYR A 355 2.88 4.73 15.93
N ILE A 356 3.99 4.64 15.21
CA ILE A 356 4.00 4.42 13.75
C ILE A 356 4.58 3.05 13.41
N PHE A 357 4.11 2.47 12.30
CA PHE A 357 4.49 1.13 11.88
C PHE A 357 4.54 0.99 10.35
N GLU A 358 5.43 0.10 9.90
CA GLU A 358 5.68 -0.22 8.48
C GLU A 358 4.88 -1.44 8.00
N THR A 359 4.52 -2.35 8.91
CA THR A 359 3.75 -3.55 8.57
C THR A 359 2.27 -3.21 8.51
N LYS A 360 1.54 -3.68 7.50
CA LYS A 360 0.11 -3.40 7.37
C LYS A 360 -0.71 -3.97 8.54
N PRO A 361 -1.78 -3.27 8.99
CA PRO A 361 -2.67 -3.78 10.02
C PRO A 361 -3.62 -4.84 9.46
N THR A 362 -3.95 -5.82 10.29
CA THR A 362 -4.88 -6.89 9.92
C THR A 362 -6.12 -6.96 10.81
N CYS A 363 -6.20 -6.14 11.86
CA CYS A 363 -7.38 -5.99 12.72
C CYS A 363 -7.35 -4.69 13.53
N LEU A 364 -8.46 -4.34 14.17
CA LEU A 364 -8.55 -3.21 15.09
C LEU A 364 -8.78 -3.68 16.53
N ILE A 365 -8.08 -3.04 17.45
CA ILE A 365 -8.32 -3.17 18.88
C ILE A 365 -9.22 -2.00 19.29
N ASN A 366 -10.32 -2.31 19.96
CA ASN A 366 -11.19 -1.27 20.52
C ASN A 366 -10.57 -0.72 21.80
N ASP A 367 -10.17 0.54 21.76
CA ASP A 367 -9.61 1.25 22.90
C ASP A 367 -10.03 2.72 22.82
N LYS A 368 -10.79 3.17 23.82
CA LYS A 368 -11.33 4.54 23.89
C LYS A 368 -10.27 5.65 23.90
N ASN A 369 -9.03 5.33 24.26
CA ASN A 369 -7.95 6.33 24.36
C ASN A 369 -7.21 6.52 23.03
N PHE A 370 -7.48 5.68 22.02
CA PHE A 370 -6.72 5.67 20.77
C PHE A 370 -7.53 6.11 19.56
N ILE A 371 -6.81 6.68 18.59
CA ILE A 371 -7.29 6.99 17.26
C ILE A 371 -6.35 6.34 16.25
N ALA A 372 -6.89 5.50 15.38
CA ALA A 372 -6.15 4.85 14.30
C ALA A 372 -6.17 5.77 13.07
N THR A 373 -5.00 6.09 12.51
CA THR A 373 -4.87 7.00 11.36
C THR A 373 -3.79 6.54 10.39
N THR A 374 -3.85 7.03 9.15
CA THR A 374 -2.89 6.69 8.08
C THR A 374 -2.36 7.95 7.42
N ALA A 375 -1.27 7.81 6.66
CA ALA A 375 -0.72 8.89 5.83
C ALA A 375 -1.72 9.44 4.79
N LEU A 376 -2.73 8.64 4.39
CA LEU A 376 -3.77 9.03 3.42
C LEU A 376 -4.98 9.71 4.08
N SER A 377 -5.27 9.36 5.33
CA SER A 377 -6.48 9.75 6.06
C SER A 377 -6.56 11.25 6.36
N SER A 378 -7.79 11.75 6.49
CA SER A 378 -8.13 13.05 7.06
C SER A 378 -7.90 13.08 8.57
N THR A 379 -7.55 14.25 9.09
CA THR A 379 -7.42 14.55 10.53
C THR A 379 -8.72 15.11 11.14
N GLU A 380 -9.66 15.56 10.31
CA GLU A 380 -10.92 16.19 10.74
C GLU A 380 -12.12 15.23 10.63
N GLU A 381 -12.04 14.26 9.72
CA GLU A 381 -13.11 13.30 9.49
C GLU A 381 -12.84 11.96 10.18
N PHE A 382 -13.87 11.47 10.86
CA PHE A 382 -13.80 10.24 11.63
C PHE A 382 -14.83 9.22 11.19
N GLU A 383 -14.45 7.95 11.26
CA GLU A 383 -15.39 6.84 11.24
C GLU A 383 -16.06 6.79 12.62
N GLU A 384 -17.37 7.07 12.66
CA GLU A 384 -18.09 7.33 13.92
C GLU A 384 -18.30 6.08 14.77
N ASN A 385 -18.33 4.88 14.17
CA ASN A 385 -18.69 3.64 14.87
C ASN A 385 -17.65 2.54 14.67
N PHE A 386 -17.10 2.03 15.78
CA PHE A 386 -16.34 0.78 15.79
C PHE A 386 -17.28 -0.38 15.47
N PRO A 387 -16.90 -1.35 14.60
CA PRO A 387 -17.77 -2.46 14.24
C PRO A 387 -17.87 -3.51 15.36
N CYS A 388 -18.63 -3.21 16.42
CA CYS A 388 -18.76 -4.06 17.62
C CYS A 388 -19.24 -5.48 17.32
N GLU A 389 -20.16 -5.65 16.39
CA GLU A 389 -20.78 -6.95 16.10
C GLU A 389 -19.93 -7.83 15.16
N ILE A 390 -18.75 -7.38 14.72
CA ILE A 390 -17.91 -8.11 13.73
C ILE A 390 -17.60 -9.54 14.18
N TYR A 391 -17.27 -9.72 15.46
CA TYR A 391 -16.91 -11.02 16.00
C TYR A 391 -18.12 -11.94 16.14
N LYS A 392 -19.20 -11.45 16.77
CA LYS A 392 -20.43 -12.20 16.97
C LYS A 392 -21.04 -12.67 15.65
N ASN A 393 -21.10 -11.77 14.66
CA ASN A 393 -21.60 -12.09 13.33
C ASN A 393 -20.75 -13.15 12.64
N LYS A 394 -19.40 -13.03 12.71
CA LYS A 394 -18.51 -14.01 12.11
C LYS A 394 -18.54 -15.35 12.81
N ILE A 395 -18.69 -15.37 14.14
CA ILE A 395 -18.89 -16.61 14.91
C ILE A 395 -20.16 -17.32 14.43
N ALA A 396 -21.27 -16.61 14.35
CA ALA A 396 -22.54 -17.19 13.94
C ALA A 396 -22.51 -17.70 12.48
N GLU A 397 -21.88 -16.97 11.58
CA GLU A 397 -21.66 -17.38 10.18
C GLU A 397 -20.83 -18.67 10.10
N GLU A 398 -19.67 -18.72 10.77
CA GLU A 398 -18.77 -19.88 10.67
C GLU A 398 -19.33 -21.11 11.39
N ILE A 399 -20.09 -20.95 12.49
CA ILE A 399 -20.79 -22.09 13.10
C ILE A 399 -21.76 -22.72 12.11
N LYS A 400 -22.51 -21.91 11.34
CA LYS A 400 -23.37 -22.47 10.28
C LYS A 400 -22.51 -23.25 9.28
N VAL A 401 -21.51 -22.59 8.69
CA VAL A 401 -20.66 -23.17 7.63
C VAL A 401 -19.96 -24.46 8.07
N LEU A 402 -19.38 -24.50 9.27
CA LEU A 402 -18.63 -25.64 9.79
C LEU A 402 -19.53 -26.86 10.09
N ASN A 403 -20.82 -26.64 10.33
CA ASN A 403 -21.75 -27.69 10.75
C ASN A 403 -22.82 -28.03 9.69
N LEU A 404 -22.80 -27.40 8.51
CA LEU A 404 -23.76 -27.62 7.39
C LEU A 404 -23.88 -29.08 6.91
N ASN A 405 -22.83 -29.91 7.08
CA ASN A 405 -22.77 -31.28 6.55
C ASN A 405 -22.69 -32.37 7.63
N GLN A 406 -23.01 -32.05 8.90
CA GLN A 406 -23.07 -33.06 9.96
C GLN A 406 -24.35 -33.92 9.82
N ASN A 407 -24.36 -34.83 8.85
CA ASN A 407 -25.37 -35.88 8.75
C ASN A 407 -25.09 -36.96 9.82
N THR A 408 -25.82 -36.88 10.92
CA THR A 408 -26.56 -37.96 11.64
C THR A 408 -26.24 -39.43 11.29
N SER A 409 -24.97 -39.83 11.27
CA SER A 409 -24.60 -41.23 10.99
C SER A 409 -23.65 -41.85 12.02
N ASN A 410 -23.02 -41.04 12.87
CA ASN A 410 -22.32 -41.51 14.07
C ASN A 410 -22.70 -40.56 15.21
N GLY A 411 -23.30 -41.07 16.29
CA GLY A 411 -23.95 -40.31 17.38
C GLY A 411 -23.09 -39.36 18.23
N ASN A 412 -22.02 -38.77 17.67
CA ASN A 412 -21.33 -37.62 18.24
C ASN A 412 -21.68 -36.37 17.44
N ASN A 413 -22.75 -35.69 17.82
CA ASN A 413 -23.11 -34.36 17.30
C ASN A 413 -22.24 -33.29 17.99
N SER A 414 -20.93 -33.26 17.70
CA SER A 414 -20.04 -32.24 18.26
C SER A 414 -20.10 -30.95 17.42
N ILE A 415 -20.52 -29.84 18.03
CA ILE A 415 -20.61 -28.54 17.35
C ILE A 415 -19.23 -27.92 17.28
N LYS A 416 -18.80 -27.58 16.06
CA LYS A 416 -17.51 -26.92 15.83
C LYS A 416 -17.63 -25.40 15.92
N PHE A 417 -16.89 -24.82 16.87
CA PHE A 417 -16.76 -23.37 17.03
C PHE A 417 -15.52 -22.85 16.28
N PRO A 418 -15.59 -21.66 15.67
CA PRO A 418 -14.44 -21.02 15.06
C PRO A 418 -13.40 -20.58 16.10
N ARG A 419 -12.19 -20.31 15.62
CA ARG A 419 -11.08 -19.74 16.41
C ARG A 419 -11.22 -18.22 16.49
N ILE A 420 -12.27 -17.78 17.18
CA ILE A 420 -12.50 -16.38 17.56
C ILE A 420 -12.72 -16.39 19.07
N PHE A 421 -11.91 -15.62 19.80
CA PHE A 421 -11.86 -15.68 21.26
C PHE A 421 -12.20 -14.33 21.92
N ILE A 422 -12.75 -13.41 21.15
CA ILE A 422 -13.26 -12.11 21.57
C ILE A 422 -14.66 -11.88 20.98
N SER A 423 -15.61 -11.40 21.76
CA SER A 423 -16.99 -11.14 21.31
C SER A 423 -17.73 -10.24 22.30
N THR A 424 -18.79 -9.56 21.85
CA THR A 424 -19.73 -8.85 22.73
C THR A 424 -20.65 -9.82 23.50
N ASP A 425 -20.82 -11.03 22.96
CA ASP A 425 -21.61 -12.09 23.56
C ASP A 425 -20.69 -13.13 24.24
N LYS A 426 -20.70 -13.16 25.58
CA LYS A 426 -19.93 -14.09 26.42
C LYS A 426 -20.21 -15.56 26.04
N ASN A 427 -21.45 -15.90 25.72
CA ASN A 427 -21.88 -17.28 25.47
C ASN A 427 -21.44 -17.75 24.09
N SER A 428 -21.42 -16.85 23.10
CA SER A 428 -20.94 -17.15 21.74
C SER A 428 -19.50 -17.66 21.69
N LEU A 429 -18.69 -17.30 22.68
CA LEU A 429 -17.27 -17.68 22.72
C LEU A 429 -17.07 -19.15 23.04
N ASN A 430 -17.98 -19.83 23.74
CA ASN A 430 -17.77 -21.18 24.28
C ASN A 430 -16.39 -21.36 24.96
N CYS A 431 -16.13 -20.50 25.95
CA CYS A 431 -14.84 -20.46 26.65
C CYS A 431 -14.71 -21.55 27.74
N PRO A 432 -13.55 -22.20 27.89
CA PRO A 432 -13.31 -23.18 28.96
C PRO A 432 -13.33 -22.57 30.38
N CYS A 433 -12.82 -21.35 30.53
CA CYS A 433 -12.86 -20.56 31.76
C CYS A 433 -13.86 -19.41 31.65
N ASP A 434 -14.00 -18.59 32.69
CA ASP A 434 -14.76 -17.35 32.61
C ASP A 434 -14.03 -16.29 31.78
N PRO A 435 -14.64 -15.78 30.68
CA PRO A 435 -14.11 -14.66 29.92
C PRO A 435 -13.93 -13.39 30.74
N THR A 436 -12.88 -12.65 30.44
CA THR A 436 -12.58 -11.36 31.06
C THR A 436 -13.24 -10.23 30.27
N LYS A 437 -13.95 -9.32 30.95
CA LYS A 437 -14.52 -8.12 30.32
C LYS A 437 -13.43 -7.05 30.13
N LEU A 438 -13.33 -6.48 28.93
CA LEU A 438 -12.41 -5.39 28.63
C LEU A 438 -13.00 -4.03 29.08
N THR A 439 -12.31 -3.35 29.99
CA THR A 439 -12.74 -2.05 30.57
C THR A 439 -12.39 -0.84 29.71
N GLU A 440 -11.37 -0.96 28.85
CA GLU A 440 -10.94 0.10 27.95
C GLU A 440 -11.71 0.09 26.62
N SER A 441 -12.51 -0.95 26.36
CA SER A 441 -13.32 -1.10 25.15
C SER A 441 -14.66 -0.37 25.27
N THR A 442 -15.07 0.29 24.19
CA THR A 442 -16.41 0.88 24.06
C THR A 442 -17.50 -0.15 23.72
N CYS A 443 -17.13 -1.31 23.17
CA CYS A 443 -18.08 -2.35 22.75
C CYS A 443 -18.37 -3.41 23.84
N GLU A 444 -17.97 -3.19 25.09
CA GLU A 444 -18.14 -4.16 26.19
C GLU A 444 -17.65 -5.59 25.87
N PHE A 445 -16.51 -5.71 25.18
CA PHE A 445 -15.99 -7.00 24.74
C PHE A 445 -15.60 -7.94 25.89
N TYR A 446 -15.87 -9.23 25.70
CA TYR A 446 -15.35 -10.33 26.51
C TYR A 446 -14.24 -11.06 25.76
N VAL A 447 -13.17 -11.42 26.47
CA VAL A 447 -12.00 -12.12 25.93
C VAL A 447 -11.80 -13.43 26.69
N CYS A 448 -11.65 -14.53 25.96
CA CYS A 448 -11.36 -15.85 26.50
C CYS A 448 -9.86 -16.11 26.46
N SER A 449 -9.12 -16.01 27.57
CA SER A 449 -7.65 -16.13 27.56
C SER A 449 -7.11 -17.56 27.77
N CYS A 450 -7.95 -18.48 28.26
CA CYS A 450 -7.57 -19.86 28.62
C CYS A 450 -7.70 -20.83 27.44
N VAL A 451 -7.20 -20.45 26.27
CA VAL A 451 -7.23 -21.27 25.06
C VAL A 451 -5.84 -21.45 24.48
N GLU A 452 -5.63 -22.59 23.83
CA GLU A 452 -4.40 -22.90 23.11
C GLU A 452 -4.24 -21.95 21.92
N GLN A 453 -3.19 -21.13 21.93
CA GLN A 453 -2.81 -20.29 20.80
C GLN A 453 -1.86 -21.03 19.87
N ARG A 454 -2.13 -20.98 18.57
CA ARG A 454 -1.38 -21.66 17.50
C ARG A 454 -0.47 -20.73 16.70
N GLN A 455 -0.63 -19.43 16.86
CA GLN A 455 0.19 -18.41 16.23
C GLN A 455 0.81 -17.49 17.28
N TYR A 456 1.90 -16.83 16.92
CA TYR A 456 2.51 -15.76 17.69
C TYR A 456 3.05 -14.67 16.75
N ILE A 457 3.34 -13.50 17.30
CA ILE A 457 3.95 -12.38 16.55
C ILE A 457 5.45 -12.41 16.79
N ALA A 458 6.22 -12.45 15.70
CA ALA A 458 7.67 -12.32 15.73
C ALA A 458 8.11 -10.86 15.93
N GLU A 459 9.39 -10.64 16.22
CA GLU A 459 9.95 -9.30 16.47
C GLU A 459 9.77 -8.33 15.29
N ASN A 460 9.70 -8.85 14.06
CA ASN A 460 9.47 -8.05 12.86
C ASN A 460 7.97 -7.82 12.53
N ASN A 461 7.07 -8.18 13.46
CA ASN A 461 5.61 -8.15 13.31
C ASN A 461 5.01 -9.22 12.38
N ASP A 462 5.79 -10.21 11.95
CA ASP A 462 5.22 -11.33 11.17
C ASP A 462 4.43 -12.27 12.08
N VAL A 463 3.27 -12.73 11.60
CA VAL A 463 2.46 -13.73 12.30
C VAL A 463 2.92 -15.13 11.88
N ILE A 464 3.50 -15.87 12.82
CA ILE A 464 4.09 -17.18 12.59
C ILE A 464 3.28 -18.26 13.32
N ILE A 465 3.07 -19.40 12.67
CA ILE A 465 2.47 -20.59 13.28
C ILE A 465 3.53 -21.25 14.18
N LYS A 466 3.17 -21.59 15.42
CA LYS A 466 4.08 -22.28 16.34
C LYS A 466 4.51 -23.63 15.77
N GLU A 467 5.76 -24.01 16.02
CA GLU A 467 6.37 -25.23 15.48
C GLU A 467 5.55 -26.49 15.76
N GLU A 468 4.95 -26.57 16.95
CA GLU A 468 4.09 -27.67 17.38
C GLU A 468 2.83 -27.87 16.51
N PHE A 469 2.37 -26.85 15.78
CA PHE A 469 1.18 -26.92 14.93
C PHE A 469 1.48 -26.82 13.43
N ILE A 470 2.73 -26.62 13.00
CA ILE A 470 3.06 -26.49 11.56
C ILE A 470 2.54 -27.71 10.78
N GLY A 471 2.65 -28.91 11.35
CA GLY A 471 2.17 -30.16 10.75
C GLY A 471 0.66 -30.18 10.45
N ASP A 472 -0.15 -29.43 11.20
CA ASP A 472 -1.61 -29.35 11.00
C ASP A 472 -1.99 -28.47 9.79
N TYR A 473 -1.11 -27.54 9.41
CA TYR A 473 -1.37 -26.52 8.38
C TYR A 473 -0.60 -26.75 7.08
N GLU A 474 0.43 -27.59 7.08
CA GLU A 474 1.14 -27.99 5.87
C GLU A 474 0.27 -28.88 4.97
N ASN A 475 0.02 -28.43 3.75
CA ASN A 475 -0.84 -29.15 2.80
C ASN A 475 -0.13 -30.43 2.30
N PRO A 476 -0.71 -31.64 2.47
CA PRO A 476 -0.06 -32.89 2.07
C PRO A 476 0.26 -32.98 0.57
N LYS A 477 -0.50 -32.26 -0.28
CA LYS A 477 -0.23 -32.17 -1.73
C LYS A 477 1.07 -31.42 -2.05
N GLN A 478 1.46 -30.46 -1.20
CA GLN A 478 2.67 -29.65 -1.42
C GLN A 478 3.94 -30.44 -1.11
N LYS A 479 3.90 -31.30 -0.09
CA LYS A 479 4.97 -32.30 0.18
C LYS A 479 5.16 -33.26 -1.00
N LEU A 480 4.07 -33.78 -1.56
CA LEU A 480 4.14 -34.68 -2.72
C LEU A 480 4.74 -33.97 -3.95
N LEU A 481 4.35 -32.71 -4.19
CA LEU A 481 4.83 -31.92 -5.33
C LEU A 481 6.32 -31.56 -5.21
N ILE A 482 6.79 -31.19 -4.01
CA ILE A 482 8.21 -30.95 -3.74
C ILE A 482 9.03 -32.24 -3.92
N ILE A 483 8.51 -33.38 -3.44
CA ILE A 483 9.16 -34.69 -3.62
C ILE A 483 9.23 -35.07 -5.11
N ILE A 484 8.15 -34.87 -5.88
CA ILE A 484 8.12 -35.12 -7.33
C ILE A 484 9.12 -34.22 -8.08
N VAL A 485 9.23 -32.94 -7.70
CA VAL A 485 10.22 -32.02 -8.29
C VAL A 485 11.65 -32.45 -7.97
N LEU A 486 11.93 -32.85 -6.73
CA LEU A 486 13.25 -33.35 -6.33
C LEU A 486 13.63 -34.64 -7.07
N ILE A 487 12.68 -35.57 -7.26
CA ILE A 487 12.89 -36.78 -8.07
C ILE A 487 13.14 -36.41 -9.54
N GLY A 488 12.36 -35.47 -10.08
CA GLY A 488 12.52 -34.98 -11.46
C GLY A 488 13.89 -34.34 -11.71
N VAL A 489 14.36 -33.49 -10.80
CA VAL A 489 15.70 -32.88 -10.86
C VAL A 489 16.79 -33.96 -10.73
N GLY A 490 16.62 -34.94 -9.85
CA GLY A 490 17.54 -36.07 -9.73
C GLY A 490 17.66 -36.88 -11.02
N ILE A 491 16.54 -37.16 -11.69
CA ILE A 491 16.52 -37.88 -12.99
C ILE A 491 17.24 -37.07 -14.07
N ILE A 492 17.01 -35.75 -14.14
CA ILE A 492 17.67 -34.87 -15.11
C ILE A 492 19.20 -34.85 -14.91
N ILE A 493 19.65 -34.79 -13.65
CA ILE A 493 21.09 -34.84 -13.33
C ILE A 493 21.70 -36.18 -13.75
N VAL A 494 21.00 -37.30 -13.50
CA VAL A 494 21.46 -38.63 -13.94
C VAL A 494 21.53 -38.72 -15.46
N ILE A 495 20.53 -38.21 -16.19
CA ILE A 495 20.54 -38.19 -17.66
C ILE A 495 21.70 -37.34 -18.19
N LEU A 496 21.97 -36.17 -17.60
CA LEU A 496 23.10 -35.31 -17.97
C LEU A 496 24.45 -35.99 -17.70
N LEU A 497 24.59 -36.70 -16.57
CA LEU A 497 25.80 -37.45 -16.24
C LEU A 497 26.02 -38.64 -17.19
N VAL A 498 24.95 -39.36 -17.55
CA VAL A 498 25.01 -40.46 -18.53
C VAL A 498 25.33 -39.92 -19.92
N ALA A 499 24.71 -38.83 -20.35
CA ALA A 499 25.00 -38.18 -21.63
C ALA A 499 26.47 -37.69 -21.69
N TYR A 500 26.99 -37.13 -20.60
CA TYR A 500 28.40 -36.75 -20.49
C TYR A 500 29.34 -37.97 -20.60
N TYR A 501 29.00 -39.08 -19.93
CA TYR A 501 29.79 -40.30 -19.97
C TYR A 501 29.81 -40.94 -21.37
N PHE A 502 28.66 -40.99 -22.05
CA PHE A 502 28.56 -41.53 -23.41
C PHE A 502 29.16 -40.61 -24.49
N LYS A 503 29.25 -39.29 -24.24
CA LYS A 503 29.94 -38.36 -25.15
C LYS A 503 31.46 -38.47 -25.08
N SER A 504 32.01 -39.00 -23.99
CA SER A 504 33.46 -39.26 -23.83
C SER A 504 33.96 -40.52 -24.58
N GLY A 505 33.06 -41.31 -25.17
CA GLY A 505 33.35 -42.58 -25.84
C GLY A 505 33.57 -42.54 -27.36
N LYS A 506 33.84 -41.39 -27.98
CA LYS A 506 34.22 -41.32 -29.41
C LYS A 506 35.66 -40.81 -29.59
N LYS A 507 36.55 -41.72 -29.99
CA LYS A 507 37.88 -41.44 -30.57
C LYS A 507 37.76 -41.24 -32.09
N GLY A 508 38.51 -40.26 -32.60
CA GLY A 508 38.82 -40.03 -34.03
C GLY A 508 37.79 -39.14 -34.74
N GLU A 509 38.14 -38.14 -35.56
CA GLU A 509 39.40 -37.72 -36.18
C GLU A 509 39.30 -36.21 -36.48
N ASN A 510 40.43 -35.50 -36.33
CA ASN A 510 40.81 -34.20 -36.91
C ASN A 510 41.70 -33.42 -35.92
N TYR A 511 42.90 -33.96 -35.69
CA TYR A 511 44.05 -33.14 -35.36
C TYR A 511 44.81 -32.94 -36.65
N ASP A 512 44.91 -31.70 -37.13
CA ASP A 512 46.07 -31.30 -37.89
C ASP A 512 46.35 -29.81 -37.71
N ARG A 513 47.60 -29.56 -37.29
CA ARG A 513 48.36 -28.30 -37.30
C ARG A 513 48.20 -27.35 -36.11
N MET A 514 48.82 -27.79 -35.00
CA MET A 514 49.69 -26.92 -34.22
C MET A 514 51.13 -27.10 -34.69
N GLY A 515 51.81 -25.99 -34.96
CA GLY A 515 53.27 -25.90 -35.01
C GLY A 515 53.82 -25.15 -36.22
N GLN A 516 54.01 -23.84 -36.10
CA GLN A 516 55.35 -23.27 -36.29
C GLN A 516 55.43 -21.86 -35.69
N ALA A 517 56.54 -21.65 -35.00
CA ALA A 517 56.97 -20.42 -34.36
C ALA A 517 57.78 -19.55 -35.33
N ASP A 518 57.92 -18.30 -34.91
CA ASP A 518 58.94 -17.30 -35.26
C ASP A 518 58.85 -16.65 -36.65
N ASP A 519 58.44 -15.37 -36.66
CA ASP A 519 59.41 -14.36 -37.09
C ASP A 519 59.22 -13.00 -36.40
N TYR A 520 60.31 -12.55 -35.79
CA TYR A 520 60.53 -11.23 -35.22
C TYR A 520 60.78 -10.25 -36.38
N GLY A 521 59.95 -9.21 -36.53
CA GLY A 521 60.01 -8.38 -37.74
C GLY A 521 59.46 -6.97 -37.67
N LYS A 522 59.97 -6.16 -36.74
CA LYS A 522 60.13 -4.69 -36.83
C LYS A 522 58.89 -3.80 -37.06
N SER A 523 58.62 -3.02 -36.02
CA SER A 523 57.92 -1.74 -36.06
C SER A 523 58.39 -0.82 -37.20
N LYS A 524 57.44 -0.27 -37.97
CA LYS A 524 57.58 0.98 -38.70
C LYS A 524 56.27 1.77 -38.67
N SER A 525 55.92 2.27 -37.49
CA SER A 525 55.51 3.67 -37.27
C SER A 525 54.77 3.77 -35.95
N ARG A 526 55.07 4.84 -35.24
CA ARG A 526 54.59 5.18 -33.91
C ARG A 526 53.22 5.85 -34.07
N LYS A 527 52.15 5.12 -33.78
CA LYS A 527 50.79 5.58 -33.42
C LYS A 527 49.86 4.40 -33.65
N ASP A 528 49.56 3.65 -32.59
CA ASP A 528 48.32 2.89 -32.39
C ASP A 528 48.30 2.33 -30.96
N GLU A 529 48.49 3.25 -30.01
CA GLU A 529 47.78 3.24 -28.72
C GLU A 529 47.07 4.58 -28.66
N MET A 530 46.00 4.71 -29.43
CA MET A 530 45.01 5.76 -29.24
C MET A 530 43.65 5.10 -29.23
N LEU A 531 43.15 4.92 -28.01
CA LEU A 531 41.72 4.96 -27.74
C LEU A 531 41.14 6.18 -28.46
N ASP A 532 40.05 5.95 -29.17
CA ASP A 532 39.34 6.91 -29.99
C ASP A 532 39.15 8.27 -29.28
N PRO A 533 39.59 9.39 -29.88
CA PRO A 533 39.45 10.72 -29.32
C PRO A 533 38.22 11.41 -29.89
N GLU A 534 37.08 11.32 -29.21
CA GLU A 534 36.07 12.38 -29.24
C GLU A 534 36.05 13.09 -27.89
N VAL A 535 37.15 13.80 -27.69
CA VAL A 535 37.19 15.06 -26.96
C VAL A 535 36.14 16.00 -27.58
N SER A 536 34.96 16.06 -26.99
CA SER A 536 34.09 17.23 -27.10
C SER A 536 34.17 18.01 -25.79
N PHE A 537 35.30 18.71 -25.64
CA PHE A 537 35.41 19.84 -24.73
C PHE A 537 34.96 21.06 -25.56
N TRP A 538 33.93 21.76 -25.06
CA TRP A 538 33.21 22.90 -25.65
C TRP A 538 32.14 22.57 -26.71
N GLY A 539 30.97 22.24 -26.20
CA GLY A 539 29.68 22.56 -26.81
C GLY A 539 28.74 22.94 -25.68
N GLU A 540 28.57 24.25 -25.47
CA GLU A 540 27.49 24.79 -24.65
C GLU A 540 26.16 24.39 -25.29
N ASP A 541 25.62 23.25 -24.89
CA ASP A 541 24.21 22.88 -24.96
C ASP A 541 24.05 21.52 -24.31
N LYS A 542 23.08 21.40 -23.38
CA LYS A 542 22.81 20.25 -22.48
C LYS A 542 23.57 20.25 -21.16
N ARG A 543 23.26 21.23 -20.29
CA ARG A 543 23.16 20.90 -18.87
C ARG A 543 21.90 20.06 -18.70
N ALA A 544 22.05 18.74 -18.67
CA ALA A 544 20.99 17.86 -18.18
C ALA A 544 20.65 18.31 -16.75
N SER A 545 19.40 18.67 -16.48
CA SER A 545 18.96 18.89 -15.10
C SER A 545 19.22 17.59 -14.34
N HIS A 546 19.98 17.66 -13.25
CA HIS A 546 20.33 16.51 -12.40
C HIS A 546 19.19 16.07 -11.48
N THR A 547 18.01 16.67 -11.65
CA THR A 547 16.71 16.14 -11.23
C THR A 547 16.17 15.27 -12.35
N THR A 548 15.61 14.08 -12.04
CA THR A 548 14.83 13.33 -13.04
C THR A 548 13.87 14.32 -13.70
N PRO A 549 13.85 14.48 -15.04
CA PRO A 549 13.07 15.54 -15.64
C PRO A 549 11.61 15.34 -15.25
N VAL A 550 11.12 16.25 -14.43
CA VAL A 550 9.71 16.56 -14.28
C VAL A 550 9.54 17.84 -15.08
N LEU A 551 8.44 18.01 -15.81
CA LEU A 551 8.24 19.22 -16.61
C LEU A 551 8.20 20.43 -15.66
N MET A 552 9.34 21.11 -15.53
CA MET A 552 9.55 22.33 -14.77
C MET A 552 9.88 23.51 -15.70
N GLU A 553 9.84 23.28 -17.02
CA GLU A 553 10.10 24.31 -18.00
C GLU A 553 9.00 25.38 -17.93
N LYS A 554 9.42 26.65 -17.92
CA LYS A 554 8.50 27.78 -17.99
C LYS A 554 7.73 27.70 -19.31
N PRO A 555 6.40 27.81 -19.32
CA PRO A 555 5.68 27.90 -20.57
C PRO A 555 6.04 29.22 -21.27
N TYR A 556 6.56 29.11 -22.49
CA TYR A 556 6.73 30.23 -23.42
C TYR A 556 5.43 30.35 -24.21
N TYR A 557 4.59 31.31 -23.83
CA TYR A 557 3.44 31.74 -24.62
C TYR A 557 3.71 33.14 -25.15
#